data_AF-A0A2W6ZJ61-F1
#
_entry.id   AF-A0A2W6ZJ61-F1
#
_cell.length_a   1.000
_cell.length_b   1.000
_cell.length_c   1.000
_cell.angle_alpha   90.00
_cell.angle_beta   90.00
_cell.angle_gamma   90.00
#
_symmetry.space_group_name_H-M   'P 1'
#
loop_
_entity.id
_entity.type
_entity.pdbx_description
1 polymer ?
#
loop_
_entity_poly.entity_id
_entity_poly.type
_entity_poly.pdbx_seq_one_letter_code
_entity_poly.pdbx_strand_id
1 'polypeptide(L)' 'HPFAPEHRDALEAHGSCWQLFAERHRTGGRGALTVTPEFGPDGYLPTLPFTNQPVADLGEINRAMAGWVRERLGE' A
#
# COMPACT_ATOMS: atom_id res chain seq x y z
N HIS A 1 -1.22 4.04 11.22
CA HIS A 1 -1.15 2.74 10.49
C HIS A 1 -2.09 2.81 9.30
N PRO A 2 -1.71 2.45 8.06
CA PRO A 2 -2.54 2.70 6.87
C PRO A 2 -3.90 2.00 6.87
N PHE A 3 -4.03 0.91 7.64
CA PHE A 3 -5.30 0.18 7.84
C PHE A 3 -6.13 0.68 9.03
N ALA A 4 -5.79 1.84 9.62
CA ALA A 4 -6.60 2.43 10.67
C ALA A 4 -7.98 2.88 10.11
N PRO A 5 -9.08 2.76 10.88
CA PRO A 5 -10.42 3.12 10.41
C PRO A 5 -10.53 4.54 9.86
N GLU A 6 -9.79 5.49 10.44
CA GLU A 6 -9.75 6.90 10.05
C GLU A 6 -9.12 7.11 8.66
N HIS A 7 -8.41 6.11 8.14
CA HIS A 7 -7.77 6.15 6.82
C HIS A 7 -8.54 5.33 5.77
N ARG A 8 -9.71 4.78 6.11
CA ARG A 8 -10.49 3.93 5.19
C ARG A 8 -10.69 4.56 3.82
N ASP A 9 -11.10 5.83 3.77
CA ASP A 9 -11.39 6.49 2.50
C ASP A 9 -10.12 6.68 1.65
N ALA A 10 -8.99 6.96 2.29
CA ALA A 10 -7.69 7.06 1.61
C ALA A 10 -7.20 5.69 1.12
N LEU A 11 -7.40 4.63 1.91
CA LEU A 11 -7.08 3.25 1.53
C LEU A 11 -7.91 2.80 0.33
N GLU A 12 -9.22 3.09 0.34
CA GLU A 12 -10.13 2.81 -0.77
C GLU A 12 -9.75 3.56 -2.06
N ALA A 13 -9.40 4.85 -1.94
CA ALA A 13 -8.92 5.64 -3.07
C ALA A 13 -7.61 5.07 -3.63
N HIS A 14 -6.67 4.67 -2.77
CA HIS A 14 -5.42 4.03 -3.17
C HIS A 14 -5.68 2.74 -3.98
N GLY A 15 -6.60 1.90 -3.50
CA GLY A 15 -6.99 0.68 -4.21
C GLY A 15 -7.65 0.96 -5.57
N SER A 16 -8.49 1.98 -5.63
CA SER A 16 -9.18 2.39 -6.87
C SER A 16 -8.19 2.85 -7.95
N CYS A 17 -7.14 3.58 -7.57
CA CYS A 17 -6.06 3.96 -8.47
C CYS A 17 -5.34 2.74 -9.07
N TRP A 18 -5.02 1.73 -8.25
CA TRP A 18 -4.37 0.52 -8.74
C TRP A 18 -5.26 -0.29 -9.69
N GLN A 19 -6.55 -0.41 -9.39
CA GLN A 19 -7.50 -1.07 -10.28
C GLN A 19 -7.60 -0.37 -11.64
N LEU A 20 -7.59 0.97 -11.67
CA LEU A 20 -7.53 1.74 -12.92
C LEU A 20 -6.29 1.39 -13.76
N PHE A 21 -5.12 1.33 -13.13
CA PHE A 21 -3.88 0.99 -13.83
C PHE A 21 -3.86 -0.47 -14.29
N ALA A 22 -4.36 -1.39 -13.47
CA ALA A 22 -4.47 -2.80 -13.81
C ALA A 22 -5.40 -3.04 -15.01
N GLU A 23 -6.57 -2.39 -15.04
CA GLU A 23 -7.49 -2.50 -16.16
C GLU A 23 -6.88 -1.97 -17.46
N ARG A 24 -6.17 -0.83 -17.38
CA ARG A 24 -5.45 -0.28 -18.53
C ARG A 24 -4.32 -1.19 -18.99
N HIS A 25 -3.62 -1.84 -18.07
CA HIS A 25 -2.56 -2.80 -18.38
C HIS A 25 -3.12 -4.00 -19.15
N ARG A 26 -4.21 -4.57 -18.64
CA ARG A 26 -4.91 -5.74 -19.18
C ARG A 26 -5.50 -5.48 -20.58
N THR A 27 -6.20 -4.37 -20.75
CA THR A 27 -6.79 -3.99 -22.04
C THR A 27 -5.74 -3.66 -23.11
N GLY A 28 -4.52 -3.28 -22.69
CA GLY A 28 -3.39 -3.09 -23.59
C GLY A 28 -2.70 -4.38 -24.06
N GLY A 29 -3.19 -5.57 -23.66
CA GLY A 29 -2.60 -6.86 -24.04
C GLY A 29 -1.21 -7.10 -23.45
N ARG A 30 -0.87 -6.41 -22.36
CA ARG A 30 0.40 -6.59 -21.65
C ARG A 30 0.33 -7.85 -20.76
N GLY A 31 1.49 -8.42 -20.44
CA GLY A 31 1.58 -9.64 -19.61
C GLY A 31 1.20 -9.40 -18.14
N ALA A 32 1.76 -10.22 -17.24
CA ALA A 32 1.52 -10.06 -15.80
C ALA A 32 1.87 -8.64 -15.32
N LEU A 33 1.00 -8.06 -14.50
CA LEU A 33 1.26 -6.80 -13.82
C LEU A 33 2.02 -7.09 -12.53
N THR A 34 3.12 -6.36 -12.30
CA THR A 34 3.82 -6.39 -11.01
C THR A 34 3.56 -5.08 -10.27
N VAL A 35 3.32 -5.20 -8.95
CA VAL A 35 3.20 -4.06 -8.05
C VAL A 35 4.17 -4.25 -6.90
N THR A 36 4.95 -3.22 -6.60
CA THR A 36 5.87 -3.18 -5.46
C THR A 36 5.42 -2.06 -4.53
N PRO A 37 4.48 -2.33 -3.60
CA PRO A 37 4.13 -1.35 -2.59
C PRO A 37 5.28 -1.30 -1.58
N GLU A 38 6.02 -0.20 -1.61
CA GLU A 38 7.06 0.09 -0.63
C GLU A 38 6.80 1.45 0.00
N PHE A 39 6.70 1.47 1.32
CA PHE A 39 6.86 2.67 2.12
C PHE A 39 8.34 2.83 2.44
N GLY A 40 8.91 4.00 2.15
CA GLY A 40 10.35 4.24 2.24
C GLY A 40 10.90 4.18 3.67
N PRO A 41 12.25 4.22 3.83
CA PRO A 41 12.94 4.09 5.12
C PRO A 41 12.61 5.23 6.09
N ASP A 42 13.06 5.11 7.35
CA ASP A 42 12.72 5.99 8.49
C ASP A 42 12.45 7.46 8.13
N GLY A 43 11.28 7.95 8.55
CA GLY A 43 10.73 9.27 8.23
C GLY A 43 9.32 9.24 7.61
N TYR A 44 8.90 8.09 7.06
CA TYR A 44 7.54 7.90 6.52
C TYR A 44 6.49 7.54 7.58
N LEU A 45 6.93 7.08 8.75
CA LEU A 45 6.05 6.81 9.87
C LEU A 45 6.10 7.96 10.87
N PRO A 46 4.97 8.30 11.52
CA PRO A 46 5.01 9.06 12.74
C PRO A 46 5.95 8.38 13.75
N THR A 47 6.71 9.18 14.48
CA THR A 47 7.62 8.69 15.51
C THR A 47 7.22 9.22 16.88
N LEU A 48 7.57 8.47 17.93
CA LEU A 48 7.40 8.91 19.30
C LEU A 48 8.35 10.09 19.59
N PRO A 49 7.87 11.14 20.29
CA PRO A 49 8.72 12.26 20.71
C PRO A 49 9.94 11.77 21.49
N PHE A 50 11.06 12.48 21.36
CA PHE A 50 12.34 12.26 22.04
C PHE A 50 13.10 10.96 21.69
N THR A 51 12.41 9.88 21.34
CA THR A 51 13.04 8.58 21.02
C THR A 51 13.21 8.34 19.52
N ASN A 52 12.44 9.06 18.69
CA ASN A 52 12.31 8.80 17.25
C ASN A 52 11.89 7.36 16.92
N GLN A 53 11.32 6.62 17.88
CA GLN A 53 10.85 5.27 17.65
C GLN A 53 9.61 5.33 16.72
N PRO A 54 9.58 4.57 15.61
CA PRO A 54 8.39 4.46 14.78
C PRO A 54 7.18 3.97 15.59
N VAL A 55 6.00 4.55 15.35
CA VAL A 55 4.76 4.15 16.05
C VAL A 55 4.20 2.79 15.58
N ALA A 56 4.80 2.18 14.56
CA ALA A 56 4.39 0.90 13.99
C ALA A 56 5.56 0.20 13.29
N ASP A 57 5.46 -1.12 13.07
CA ASP A 57 6.43 -1.89 12.30
C ASP A 57 6.24 -1.66 10.79
N LEU A 58 7.23 -1.02 10.15
CA LEU A 58 7.19 -0.71 8.74
C LEU A 58 7.21 -1.96 7.84
N GLY A 59 7.90 -3.02 8.28
CA GLY A 59 7.97 -4.28 7.54
C GLY A 59 6.63 -5.02 7.55
N GLU A 60 5.94 -5.04 8.69
CA GLU A 60 4.57 -5.56 8.80
C GLU A 60 3.62 -4.78 7.91
N ILE A 61 3.69 -3.45 7.95
CA ILE A 61 2.87 -2.58 7.10
C ILE A 61 3.11 -2.87 5.61
N ASN A 62 4.37 -2.97 5.18
CA ASN A 62 4.71 -3.26 3.79
C ASN A 62 4.15 -4.62 3.35
N ARG A 63 4.30 -5.67 4.17
CA ARG A 63 3.74 -7.00 3.87
C ARG A 63 2.21 -6.98 3.82
N ALA A 64 1.56 -6.31 4.76
CA ALA A 64 0.10 -6.18 4.80
C ALA A 64 -0.44 -5.43 3.57
N MET A 65 0.20 -4.32 3.17
CA MET A 65 -0.17 -3.58 1.97
C MET A 65 0.04 -4.39 0.69
N ALA A 66 1.15 -5.14 0.60
CA ALA A 66 1.38 -6.04 -0.53
C ALA A 66 0.30 -7.12 -0.68
N GLY A 67 -0.10 -7.75 0.43
CA GLY A 67 -1.19 -8.73 0.45
C GLY A 67 -2.53 -8.10 0.06
N TRP A 68 -2.85 -6.95 0.64
CA TRP A 68 -4.10 -6.23 0.38
C TRP A 68 -4.23 -5.78 -1.08
N VAL A 69 -3.17 -5.23 -1.68
CA VAL A 69 -3.18 -4.85 -3.11
C VAL A 69 -3.34 -6.07 -4.00
N ARG A 70 -2.62 -7.18 -3.69
CA ARG A 70 -2.71 -8.43 -4.45
C ARG A 70 -4.13 -8.98 -4.48
N GLU A 71 -4.76 -9.12 -3.32
CA GLU A 71 -6.15 -9.61 -3.20
C GLU A 71 -7.11 -8.75 -4.01
N ARG A 72 -6.96 -7.42 -3.93
CA ARG A 72 -7.84 -6.47 -4.62
C ARG A 72 -7.69 -6.49 -6.14
N LEU A 73 -6.51 -6.86 -6.66
CA LEU A 73 -6.25 -6.97 -8.10
C LEU A 73 -6.54 -8.37 -8.65
N GLY A 74 -6.76 -9.37 -7.79
CA GLY A 74 -7.07 -10.74 -8.21
C GLY A 74 -5.84 -11.54 -8.68
N GLU A 75 -4.66 -11.23 -8.14
CA GLU A 75 -3.34 -11.85 -8.45
C GLU A 75 -2.74 -12.63 -7.27
#